data_AF-A0A950ANQ8-F1
#
_entry.id   AF-A0A950ANQ8-F1
#
_cell.length_a   1.000
_cell.length_b   1.000
_cell.length_c   1.000
_cell.angle_alpha   90.00
_cell.angle_beta   90.00
_cell.angle_gamma   90.00
#
_symmetry.space_group_name_H-M   'P 1'
#
loop_
_entity.id
_entity.type
_entity.pdbx_description
1 polymer ?
#
loop_
_entity_poly.entity_id
_entity_poly.type
_entity_poly.pdbx_seq_one_letter_code
_entity_poly.pdbx_strand_id
1 'polypeptide(L)'
;MGRCPRLLGDHEDPRDFGFLRGRWSCAILAPLLRDRQGVTASRETVRRWPQRGHLVYRRPLPVLQPDEEERRAKLAELRKLQDGLPDDETAVWQDEVEIHTNPKLGQMRMLTGQQAKVEMPGTNTKRHPSGSIPWRTGQVFVTEAAPKQGRDGALFLKHPDDPRRRLRRYKKFHVIGGNASGHTGLEVIQYLWK
;
A
#
# COMPACT_ATOMS: atom_id res chain seq x y z
N MET A 1 -20.95 33.51 -18.21
CA MET A 1 -19.66 32.79 -18.08
C MET A 1 -19.04 33.15 -16.73
N GLY A 2 -19.15 32.27 -15.73
CA GLY A 2 -18.53 32.48 -14.42
C GLY A 2 -17.26 31.63 -14.34
N ARG A 3 -16.10 32.27 -14.17
CA ARG A 3 -14.82 31.56 -13.96
C ARG A 3 -14.90 30.78 -12.65
N CYS A 4 -14.45 29.52 -12.66
CA CYS A 4 -14.27 28.72 -11.46
C CYS A 4 -13.23 29.42 -10.56
N PRO A 5 -13.55 29.78 -9.30
CA PRO A 5 -12.56 30.29 -8.37
C PRO A 5 -11.47 29.23 -8.20
N ARG A 6 -10.20 29.64 -8.15
CA ARG A 6 -9.09 28.73 -7.84
C ARG A 6 -9.25 28.34 -6.36
N LEU A 7 -9.89 27.20 -6.11
CA LEU A 7 -10.45 26.85 -4.80
C LEU A 7 -9.41 26.40 -3.76
N LEU A 8 -8.26 25.89 -4.21
CA LEU A 8 -7.22 25.27 -3.38
C LEU A 8 -5.87 25.42 -4.08
N GLY A 9 -4.81 25.76 -3.34
CA GLY A 9 -3.44 25.62 -3.84
C GLY A 9 -3.06 24.15 -3.98
N ASP A 10 -2.09 23.83 -4.84
CA ASP A 10 -1.74 22.45 -5.21
C ASP A 10 -1.16 21.59 -4.04
N HIS A 11 -1.02 22.17 -2.84
CA HIS A 11 -0.41 21.54 -1.65
C HIS A 11 -1.18 21.70 -0.32
N GLU A 12 -2.40 22.22 -0.33
CA GLU A 12 -3.16 22.45 0.92
C GLU A 12 -4.08 21.26 1.28
N ASP A 13 -3.91 20.70 2.48
CA ASP A 13 -4.68 19.59 3.04
C ASP A 13 -5.72 20.10 4.05
N PRO A 14 -6.86 19.42 4.30
CA PRO A 14 -7.84 19.93 5.26
C PRO A 14 -7.31 20.14 6.67
N ARG A 15 -6.20 19.47 7.05
CA ARG A 15 -5.52 19.70 8.32
C ARG A 15 -4.96 21.11 8.44
N ASP A 16 -4.54 21.73 7.34
CA ASP A 16 -4.04 23.11 7.30
C ASP A 16 -5.14 24.14 7.64
N PHE A 17 -6.41 23.71 7.65
CA PHE A 17 -7.58 24.53 7.97
C PHE A 17 -8.27 24.09 9.28
N GLY A 18 -7.61 23.27 10.11
CA GLY A 18 -8.13 22.82 11.40
C GLY A 18 -9.07 21.62 11.35
N PHE A 19 -9.19 20.93 10.21
CA PHE A 19 -10.02 19.73 10.11
C PHE A 19 -9.23 18.44 10.40
N LEU A 20 -9.81 17.53 11.18
CA LEU A 20 -9.22 16.23 11.53
C LEU A 20 -9.28 15.17 10.42
N ARG A 21 -9.27 15.56 9.14
CA ARG A 21 -9.46 14.65 7.99
C ARG A 21 -8.35 14.86 6.96
N GLY A 22 -7.64 13.80 6.56
CA GLY A 22 -6.60 13.87 5.53
C GLY A 22 -7.12 13.88 4.08
N ARG A 23 -8.37 14.30 3.85
CA ARG A 23 -8.93 14.39 2.50
C ARG A 23 -10.06 15.40 2.39
N TRP A 24 -10.07 16.12 1.28
CA TRP A 24 -11.16 17.01 0.94
C TRP A 24 -12.47 16.22 0.73
N SER A 25 -13.56 16.76 1.27
CA SER A 25 -14.91 16.21 1.08
C SER A 25 -15.91 17.35 1.02
N CYS A 26 -17.07 17.13 0.40
CA CYS A 26 -18.12 18.16 0.32
C CYS A 26 -18.58 18.64 1.71
N ALA A 27 -18.44 17.81 2.75
CA ALA A 27 -18.76 18.15 4.13
C ALA A 27 -17.76 19.13 4.78
N ILE A 28 -16.53 19.16 4.29
CA ILE A 28 -15.46 20.07 4.73
C ILE A 28 -15.50 21.36 3.90
N LEU A 29 -15.70 21.22 2.59
CA LEU A 29 -15.71 22.35 1.66
C LEU A 29 -16.87 23.32 1.93
N ALA A 30 -18.08 22.82 2.22
CA ALA A 30 -19.26 23.67 2.41
C ALA A 30 -19.12 24.73 3.54
N PRO A 31 -18.72 24.39 4.78
CA PRO A 31 -18.46 25.41 5.80
C PRO A 31 -17.23 26.28 5.47
N LEU A 32 -16.15 25.69 4.94
CA LEU A 32 -14.95 26.44 4.58
C LEU A 32 -15.23 27.55 3.55
N LEU A 33 -16.13 27.28 2.60
CA LEU A 33 -16.59 28.26 1.60
C LEU A 33 -17.39 29.41 2.21
N ARG A 34 -18.23 29.13 3.21
CA ARG A 34 -18.96 30.17 3.94
C ARG A 34 -17.98 31.07 4.68
N ASP A 35 -17.02 30.47 5.37
CA ASP A 35 -16.14 31.19 6.28
C ASP A 35 -15.03 31.96 5.55
N ARG A 36 -14.47 31.39 4.48
CA ARG A 36 -13.37 32.02 3.71
C ARG A 36 -13.85 32.93 2.58
N GLN A 37 -15.03 32.65 2.02
CA GLN A 37 -15.50 33.29 0.77
C GLN A 37 -16.91 33.89 0.91
N GLY A 38 -17.56 33.79 2.08
CA GLY A 38 -18.93 34.26 2.28
C GLY A 38 -19.99 33.45 1.51
N VAL A 39 -19.59 32.37 0.83
CA VAL A 39 -20.47 31.61 -0.06
C VAL A 39 -21.22 30.57 0.76
N THR A 40 -22.51 30.84 0.95
CA THR A 40 -23.41 29.88 1.61
C THR A 40 -23.87 28.83 0.60
N ALA A 41 -23.34 27.61 0.72
CA ALA A 41 -23.73 26.48 -0.12
C ALA A 41 -23.91 25.18 0.69
N SER A 42 -24.88 24.37 0.28
CA SER A 42 -25.08 23.04 0.86
C SER A 42 -24.07 22.03 0.32
N ARG A 43 -23.87 20.91 1.02
CA ARG A 43 -22.94 19.84 0.58
C ARG A 43 -23.28 19.26 -0.79
N GLU A 44 -24.57 19.11 -1.11
CA GLU A 44 -25.02 18.62 -2.41
C GLU A 44 -24.83 19.67 -3.52
N THR A 45 -25.03 20.94 -3.19
CA THR A 45 -24.69 22.04 -4.09
C THR A 45 -23.18 22.02 -4.40
N VAL A 46 -22.34 21.86 -3.38
CA VAL A 46 -20.88 21.69 -3.53
C VAL A 46 -20.53 20.41 -4.28
N ARG A 47 -21.26 19.29 -4.11
CA ARG A 47 -21.03 18.04 -4.86
C ARG A 47 -21.34 18.17 -6.35
N ARG A 48 -22.29 19.04 -6.72
CA ARG A 48 -22.69 19.30 -8.11
C ARG A 48 -21.77 20.31 -8.80
N TRP A 49 -21.11 21.20 -8.07
CA TRP A 49 -20.15 22.17 -8.61
C TRP A 49 -18.95 21.56 -9.36
N PRO A 50 -18.35 20.42 -8.95
CA PRO A 50 -17.31 19.72 -9.68
C PRO A 50 -17.66 19.43 -11.14
N GLN A 51 -18.94 19.26 -11.48
CA GLN A 51 -19.40 19.06 -12.86
C GLN A 51 -19.14 20.28 -13.76
N ARG A 52 -18.90 21.47 -13.19
CA ARG A 52 -18.68 22.73 -13.92
C ARG A 52 -17.25 23.28 -13.84
N GLY A 53 -16.39 22.70 -13.00
CA GLY A 53 -15.08 23.28 -12.63
C GLY A 53 -13.87 22.37 -12.81
N HIS A 54 -13.97 21.30 -13.62
CA HIS A 54 -12.90 20.32 -13.84
C HIS A 54 -12.37 19.63 -12.55
N LEU A 55 -13.14 19.63 -11.46
CA LEU A 55 -12.79 18.92 -10.24
C LEU A 55 -13.36 17.50 -10.28
N VAL A 56 -12.57 16.52 -9.86
CA VAL A 56 -12.95 15.11 -9.86
C VAL A 56 -12.91 14.54 -8.44
N TYR A 57 -13.94 13.76 -8.09
CA TYR A 57 -13.96 13.06 -6.81
C TYR A 57 -13.10 11.79 -6.91
N ARG A 58 -11.86 11.85 -6.40
CA ARG A 58 -10.90 10.74 -6.41
C ARG A 58 -10.57 10.29 -4.98
N ARG A 59 -10.15 9.03 -4.85
CA ARG A 59 -9.60 8.52 -3.59
C ARG A 59 -8.23 9.21 -3.38
N PRO A 60 -8.02 9.91 -2.26
CA PRO A 60 -6.73 10.52 -1.94
C PRO A 60 -5.67 9.44 -1.72
N LEU A 61 -4.43 9.78 -2.02
CA LEU A 61 -3.31 8.88 -1.80
C LEU A 61 -2.97 8.87 -0.29
N PRO A 62 -3.02 7.73 0.40
CA PRO A 62 -2.50 7.64 1.77
C PRO A 62 -0.98 7.82 1.71
N VAL A 63 -0.49 8.83 2.41
CA VAL A 63 0.95 9.06 2.58
C VAL A 63 1.26 8.78 4.05
N LEU A 64 1.95 7.67 4.32
CA LEU A 64 2.73 7.55 5.54
C LEU A 64 3.83 8.60 5.40
N GLN A 65 3.87 9.61 6.27
CA GLN A 65 5.11 10.37 6.44
C GLN A 65 5.88 9.63 7.54
N PRO A 66 6.74 8.65 7.20
CA PRO A 66 7.78 8.28 8.13
C PRO A 66 8.57 9.55 8.47
N ASP A 67 9.24 9.54 9.63
CA ASP A 67 10.28 10.52 9.86
C ASP A 67 11.20 10.51 8.63
N GLU A 68 11.20 11.61 7.88
CA GLU A 68 11.90 11.69 6.60
C GLU A 68 13.41 11.58 6.81
N GLU A 69 13.90 11.91 8.00
CA GLU A 69 15.27 11.65 8.40
C GLU A 69 15.52 10.16 8.61
N GLU A 70 14.67 9.47 9.38
CA GLU A 70 14.80 8.02 9.56
C GLU A 70 14.64 7.24 8.24
N ARG A 71 13.70 7.66 7.39
CA ARG A 71 13.50 7.06 6.07
C ARG A 71 14.73 7.26 5.21
N ARG A 72 15.30 8.46 5.19
CA ARG A 72 16.54 8.75 4.45
C ARG A 72 17.70 7.93 4.97
N ALA A 73 17.86 7.82 6.29
CA ALA A 73 18.88 6.99 6.91
C ALA A 73 18.75 5.52 6.52
N LYS A 74 17.56 4.92 6.66
CA LYS A 74 17.28 3.52 6.26
C LYS A 74 17.53 3.28 4.78
N LEU A 75 17.10 4.20 3.91
CA LEU A 75 17.34 4.08 2.47
C LEU A 75 18.84 4.23 2.12
N ALA A 76 19.58 5.07 2.83
CA ALA A 76 21.02 5.21 2.63
C ALA A 76 21.76 3.92 3.02
N GLU A 77 21.39 3.29 4.14
CA GLU A 77 21.94 2.00 4.55
C GLU A 77 21.64 0.89 3.54
N LEU A 78 20.41 0.80 3.05
CA LEU A 78 19.99 -0.20 2.07
C LEU A 78 20.70 -0.02 0.72
N ARG A 79 20.96 1.22 0.31
CA ARG A 79 21.74 1.52 -0.90
C ARG A 79 23.20 1.14 -0.71
N LYS A 80 23.81 1.56 0.41
CA LYS A 80 25.19 1.19 0.76
C LYS A 80 25.38 -0.33 0.78
N LEU A 81 24.41 -1.07 1.33
CA LEU A 81 24.42 -2.54 1.28
C LEU A 81 24.44 -3.03 -0.17
N GLN A 82 23.50 -2.59 -1.01
CA GLN A 82 23.38 -3.04 -2.40
C GLN A 82 24.61 -2.70 -3.26
N ASP A 83 25.15 -1.49 -3.10
CA ASP A 83 26.32 -1.00 -3.83
C ASP A 83 27.60 -1.73 -3.41
N GLY A 84 27.67 -2.16 -2.15
CA GLY A 84 28.81 -2.90 -1.60
C GLY A 84 28.75 -4.41 -1.82
N LEU A 85 27.72 -4.95 -2.47
CA LEU A 85 27.59 -6.39 -2.69
C LEU A 85 28.61 -6.87 -3.74
N PRO A 86 29.44 -7.88 -3.42
CA PRO A 86 30.29 -8.52 -4.41
C PRO A 86 29.45 -9.26 -5.46
N ASP A 87 30.07 -9.63 -6.57
CA ASP A 87 29.40 -10.29 -7.70
C ASP A 87 28.90 -11.69 -7.37
N ASP A 88 29.52 -12.35 -6.39
CA ASP A 88 29.11 -13.65 -5.88
C ASP A 88 28.13 -13.58 -4.69
N GLU A 89 27.58 -12.39 -4.39
CA GLU A 89 26.47 -12.21 -3.46
C GLU A 89 25.28 -11.43 -4.07
N THR A 90 24.09 -11.62 -3.50
CA THR A 90 22.89 -10.87 -3.90
C THR A 90 22.00 -10.52 -2.71
N ALA A 91 21.28 -9.42 -2.80
CA ALA A 91 20.14 -9.15 -1.92
C ALA A 91 18.83 -9.58 -2.59
N VAL A 92 17.88 -10.07 -1.78
CA VAL A 92 16.50 -10.37 -2.17
C VAL A 92 15.54 -9.59 -1.29
N TRP A 93 14.54 -8.96 -1.90
CA TRP A 93 13.42 -8.34 -1.19
C TRP A 93 12.36 -9.41 -0.96
N GLN A 94 12.04 -9.72 0.28
CA GLN A 94 11.05 -10.75 0.64
C GLN A 94 9.87 -10.13 1.39
N ASP A 95 8.66 -10.58 1.04
CA ASP A 95 7.44 -10.25 1.77
C ASP A 95 6.41 -11.38 1.65
N GLU A 96 5.49 -11.41 2.62
CA GLU A 96 4.36 -12.32 2.64
C GLU A 96 3.06 -11.54 2.49
N VAL A 97 2.25 -11.95 1.52
CA VAL A 97 0.99 -11.28 1.19
C VAL A 97 -0.21 -12.15 1.53
N GLU A 98 -1.34 -11.51 1.81
CA GLU A 98 -2.62 -12.17 1.96
C GLU A 98 -3.49 -11.82 0.75
N ILE A 99 -3.90 -12.84 0.00
CA ILE A 99 -4.75 -12.71 -1.17
C ILE A 99 -6.16 -13.18 -0.80
N HIS A 100 -7.12 -12.28 -0.91
CA HIS A 100 -8.54 -12.59 -0.75
C HIS A 100 -9.05 -13.18 -2.04
N THR A 101 -9.68 -14.35 -1.99
CA THR A 101 -10.24 -15.00 -3.19
C THR A 101 -11.60 -14.40 -3.57
N ASN A 102 -12.30 -13.77 -2.62
CA ASN A 102 -13.52 -13.04 -2.93
C ASN A 102 -13.22 -11.81 -3.81
N PRO A 103 -14.06 -11.53 -4.82
CA PRO A 103 -13.90 -10.35 -5.65
C PRO A 103 -14.07 -9.08 -4.79
N LYS A 104 -13.26 -8.05 -5.06
CA LYS A 104 -13.41 -6.73 -4.42
C LYS A 104 -14.64 -6.03 -5.02
N LEU A 105 -15.62 -5.69 -4.18
CA LEU A 105 -16.79 -4.91 -4.61
C LEU A 105 -16.46 -3.41 -4.65
N GLY A 106 -16.52 -2.85 -5.85
CA GLY A 106 -16.39 -1.41 -6.10
C GLY A 106 -17.74 -0.69 -6.12
N GLN A 107 -17.70 0.63 -6.27
CA GLN A 107 -18.92 1.41 -6.52
C GLN A 107 -19.50 1.06 -7.90
N MET A 108 -20.82 0.87 -7.98
CA MET A 108 -21.54 0.60 -9.21
C MET A 108 -22.71 1.57 -9.36
N ARG A 109 -22.94 2.05 -10.59
CA ARG A 109 -24.13 2.83 -10.93
C ARG A 109 -25.32 1.89 -11.00
N MET A 110 -26.41 2.27 -10.35
CA MET A 110 -27.63 1.49 -10.28
C MET A 110 -28.81 2.43 -10.47
N LEU A 111 -29.92 1.90 -10.97
CA LEU A 111 -31.16 2.66 -11.02
C LEU A 111 -31.51 3.14 -9.60
N THR A 112 -32.05 4.34 -9.52
CA THR A 112 -32.40 4.91 -8.21
C THR A 112 -33.46 4.02 -7.57
N GLY A 113 -33.23 3.58 -6.34
CA GLY A 113 -34.08 2.60 -5.66
C GLY A 113 -33.72 1.13 -5.92
N GLN A 114 -32.67 0.86 -6.71
CA GLN A 114 -32.19 -0.50 -6.93
C GLN A 114 -30.79 -0.69 -6.37
N GLN A 115 -30.61 -1.79 -5.64
CA GLN A 115 -29.30 -2.29 -5.24
C GLN A 115 -29.01 -3.58 -6.01
N ALA A 116 -28.01 -3.54 -6.89
CA ALA A 116 -27.54 -4.72 -7.59
C ALA A 116 -26.98 -5.72 -6.57
N LYS A 117 -27.53 -6.93 -6.58
CA LYS A 117 -27.01 -8.05 -5.80
C LYS A 117 -25.87 -8.66 -6.60
N VAL A 118 -24.70 -8.74 -5.98
CA VAL A 118 -23.54 -9.45 -6.54
C VAL A 118 -23.43 -10.75 -5.77
N GLU A 119 -23.51 -11.88 -6.47
CA GLU A 119 -23.27 -13.18 -5.87
C GLU A 119 -21.81 -13.26 -5.43
N MET A 120 -21.62 -13.51 -4.13
CA MET A 120 -20.30 -13.74 -3.58
C MET A 120 -20.08 -15.26 -3.55
N PRO A 121 -18.87 -15.76 -3.87
CA PRO A 121 -18.54 -17.19 -3.88
C PRO A 121 -18.53 -17.85 -2.48
N GLY A 122 -19.23 -17.28 -1.50
CA GLY A 122 -19.36 -17.78 -0.14
C GLY A 122 -18.22 -17.32 0.78
N THR A 123 -17.76 -18.24 1.62
CA THR A 123 -16.71 -18.00 2.61
C THR A 123 -15.42 -17.54 1.94
N ASN A 124 -14.98 -16.32 2.25
CA ASN A 124 -13.73 -15.77 1.72
C ASN A 124 -12.55 -16.65 2.18
N THR A 125 -12.01 -17.42 1.26
CA THR A 125 -10.77 -18.16 1.50
C THR A 125 -9.60 -17.22 1.27
N LYS A 126 -8.60 -17.28 2.15
CA LYS A 126 -7.38 -16.50 2.01
C LYS A 126 -6.30 -17.42 1.47
N ARG A 127 -5.51 -16.92 0.53
CA ARG A 127 -4.26 -17.55 0.11
C ARG A 127 -3.09 -16.71 0.60
N HIS A 128 -2.06 -17.38 1.07
CA HIS A 128 -0.87 -16.73 1.60
C HIS A 128 0.36 -17.19 0.81
N PRO A 129 0.83 -16.40 -0.16
CA PRO A 129 2.15 -16.62 -0.73
C PRO A 129 3.21 -15.79 0.00
N SER A 130 4.40 -16.37 0.14
CA SER A 130 5.63 -15.62 0.33
C SER A 130 6.31 -15.45 -1.02
N GLY A 131 6.87 -14.28 -1.26
CA GLY A 131 7.57 -13.99 -2.49
C GLY A 131 8.85 -13.23 -2.25
N SER A 132 9.79 -13.39 -3.17
CA SER A 132 11.02 -12.60 -3.18
C SER A 132 11.47 -12.20 -4.56
N ILE A 133 12.23 -11.10 -4.60
CA ILE A 133 12.76 -10.51 -5.83
C ILE A 133 14.24 -10.19 -5.61
N PRO A 134 15.18 -10.86 -6.30
CA PRO A 134 16.59 -10.49 -6.26
C PRO A 134 16.79 -9.13 -6.92
N TRP A 135 17.53 -8.25 -6.24
CA TRP A 135 17.63 -6.86 -6.66
C TRP A 135 18.26 -6.70 -8.06
N ARG A 136 19.21 -7.57 -8.44
CA ARG A 136 19.91 -7.50 -9.73
C ARG A 136 19.07 -8.01 -10.90
N THR A 137 18.19 -8.99 -10.68
CA THR A 137 17.50 -9.70 -11.79
C THR A 137 16.03 -9.32 -11.92
N GLY A 138 15.39 -8.84 -10.84
CA GLY A 138 13.95 -8.57 -10.83
C GLY A 138 13.09 -9.84 -10.97
N GLN A 139 13.68 -11.03 -10.95
CA GLN A 139 12.96 -12.29 -11.08
C GLN A 139 12.10 -12.53 -9.84
N VAL A 140 10.80 -12.79 -10.04
CA VAL A 140 9.89 -13.08 -8.93
C VAL A 140 9.92 -14.57 -8.60
N PHE A 141 10.21 -14.88 -7.34
CA PHE A 141 10.07 -16.21 -6.75
C PHE A 141 8.84 -16.21 -5.86
N VAL A 142 8.06 -17.30 -5.88
CA VAL A 142 6.83 -17.41 -5.11
C VAL A 142 6.76 -18.80 -4.48
N THR A 143 6.44 -18.84 -3.20
CA THR A 143 6.15 -20.06 -2.46
C THR A 143 4.77 -19.96 -1.85
N GLU A 144 3.88 -20.86 -2.27
CA GLU A 144 2.56 -20.95 -1.66
C GLU A 144 2.63 -21.60 -0.27
N ALA A 145 1.84 -21.06 0.66
CA ALA A 145 1.59 -21.67 1.95
C ALA A 145 0.87 -23.02 1.80
N ALA A 146 1.08 -23.89 2.78
CA ALA A 146 0.32 -25.13 2.86
C ALA A 146 -1.19 -24.85 3.04
N PRO A 147 -2.08 -25.79 2.72
CA PRO A 147 -3.50 -25.62 2.98
C PRO A 147 -3.76 -25.21 4.43
N LYS A 148 -4.53 -24.13 4.63
CA LYS A 148 -4.87 -23.52 5.95
C LYS A 148 -3.71 -22.87 6.71
N GLN A 149 -2.49 -22.86 6.17
CA GLN A 149 -1.39 -22.09 6.74
C GLN A 149 -1.61 -20.60 6.43
N GLY A 150 -1.36 -19.75 7.43
CA GLY A 150 -1.49 -18.30 7.32
C GLY A 150 -0.19 -17.63 6.86
N ARG A 151 -0.17 -16.30 7.00
CA ARG A 151 1.07 -15.51 6.92
C ARG A 151 1.82 -15.63 8.25
N ASP A 152 2.75 -16.56 8.34
CA ASP A 152 3.52 -16.85 9.55
C ASP A 152 5.03 -16.99 9.29
N GLY A 153 5.81 -17.10 10.37
CA GLY A 153 7.26 -17.29 10.30
C GLY A 153 7.67 -18.59 9.60
N ALA A 154 6.85 -19.64 9.66
CA ALA A 154 7.14 -20.89 8.97
C ALA A 154 7.06 -20.72 7.44
N LEU A 155 6.09 -19.94 6.95
CA LEU A 155 6.02 -19.56 5.54
C LEU A 155 7.21 -18.69 5.13
N PHE A 156 7.60 -17.74 5.98
CA PHE A 156 8.80 -16.92 5.77
C PHE A 156 10.06 -17.78 5.64
N LEU A 157 10.22 -18.82 6.46
CA LEU A 157 11.38 -19.73 6.45
C LEU A 157 11.37 -20.71 5.28
N LYS A 158 10.18 -21.17 4.88
CA LYS A 158 10.02 -22.09 3.74
C LYS A 158 10.43 -21.41 2.43
N HIS A 159 10.20 -20.10 2.30
CA HIS A 159 10.40 -19.41 1.05
C HIS A 159 11.87 -19.37 0.57
N PRO A 160 12.88 -18.99 1.40
CA PRO A 160 14.28 -18.94 1.00
C PRO A 160 14.85 -20.23 0.40
N ASP A 161 14.25 -21.39 0.65
CA ASP A 161 14.69 -22.65 0.05
C ASP A 161 14.57 -22.67 -1.48
N ASP A 162 13.55 -22.05 -2.09
CA ASP A 162 13.41 -22.00 -3.56
C ASP A 162 14.43 -21.04 -4.21
N PRO A 163 14.57 -19.78 -3.75
CA PRO A 163 15.64 -18.89 -4.19
C PRO A 163 17.02 -19.52 -4.01
N ARG A 164 17.32 -20.18 -2.87
CA ARG A 164 18.59 -20.91 -2.64
C ARG A 164 18.91 -21.91 -3.75
N ARG A 165 17.91 -22.67 -4.19
CA ARG A 165 18.07 -23.69 -5.24
C ARG A 165 18.23 -23.12 -6.63
N ARG A 166 17.74 -21.90 -6.88
CA ARG A 166 17.68 -21.30 -8.21
C ARG A 166 18.77 -20.24 -8.43
N LEU A 167 19.21 -19.59 -7.37
CA LEU A 167 20.24 -18.56 -7.35
C LEU A 167 21.64 -19.13 -7.07
N ARG A 168 21.96 -20.27 -7.69
CA ARG A 168 23.17 -21.08 -7.40
C ARG A 168 24.50 -20.39 -7.68
N ARG A 169 24.49 -19.31 -8.47
CA ARG A 169 25.69 -18.52 -8.77
C ARG A 169 26.20 -17.72 -7.56
N TYR A 170 25.36 -17.51 -6.56
CA TYR A 170 25.70 -16.71 -5.39
C TYR A 170 26.06 -17.60 -4.21
N LYS A 171 27.15 -17.27 -3.52
CA LYS A 171 27.59 -17.97 -2.31
C LYS A 171 26.76 -17.58 -1.09
N LYS A 172 26.29 -16.32 -1.06
CA LYS A 172 25.46 -15.77 0.00
C LYS A 172 24.37 -14.90 -0.61
N PHE A 173 23.19 -14.92 0.00
CA PHE A 173 22.17 -13.94 -0.31
C PHE A 173 21.61 -13.32 0.97
N HIS A 174 21.36 -12.02 0.90
CA HIS A 174 20.87 -11.18 1.99
C HIS A 174 19.36 -11.03 1.84
N VAL A 175 18.60 -11.41 2.87
CA VAL A 175 17.14 -11.24 2.86
C VAL A 175 16.80 -9.89 3.45
N ILE A 176 16.16 -9.03 2.66
CA ILE A 176 15.63 -7.74 3.09
C ILE A 176 14.11 -7.89 3.20
N GLY A 177 13.60 -7.78 4.43
CA GLY A 177 12.17 -7.88 4.73
C GLY A 177 11.73 -6.86 5.77
N GLY A 178 10.42 -6.78 6.01
CA GLY A 178 9.87 -5.95 7.08
C GLY A 178 10.21 -6.49 8.48
N ASN A 179 9.98 -5.68 9.51
CA ASN A 179 10.17 -6.10 10.91
C ASN A 179 8.85 -6.65 11.51
N ALA A 180 8.17 -7.54 10.80
CA ALA A 180 6.94 -8.15 11.30
C ALA A 180 7.25 -9.06 12.49
N SER A 181 6.32 -9.20 13.44
CA SER A 181 6.50 -10.03 14.63
C SER A 181 6.83 -11.50 14.32
N GLY A 182 6.39 -12.00 13.15
CA GLY A 182 6.73 -13.34 12.68
C GLY A 182 8.18 -13.50 12.20
N HIS A 183 8.91 -12.41 11.98
CA HIS A 183 10.29 -12.43 11.45
C HIS A 183 11.35 -12.44 12.56
N THR A 184 10.95 -12.14 13.80
CA THR A 184 11.85 -12.06 14.97
C THR A 184 11.77 -13.29 15.87
N GLY A 185 11.10 -14.36 15.42
CA GLY A 185 11.02 -15.62 16.15
C GLY A 185 12.38 -16.31 16.24
N LEU A 186 12.61 -17.06 17.33
CA LEU A 186 13.88 -17.77 17.57
C LEU A 186 14.25 -18.70 16.39
N GLU A 187 13.28 -19.39 15.82
CA GLU A 187 13.47 -20.28 14.66
C GLU A 187 13.94 -19.52 13.41
N VAL A 188 13.39 -18.32 13.19
CA VAL A 188 13.78 -17.45 12.06
C VAL A 188 15.21 -16.97 12.24
N ILE A 189 15.54 -16.50 13.44
CA ILE A 189 16.91 -16.09 13.77
C ILE A 189 17.86 -17.27 13.58
N GLN A 190 17.57 -18.45 14.15
CA GLN A 190 18.44 -19.62 14.00
C GLN A 190 18.63 -20.05 12.54
N TYR A 191 17.61 -19.95 11.69
CA TYR A 191 17.71 -20.31 10.28
C TYR A 191 18.53 -19.30 9.46
N LEU A 192 18.46 -18.01 9.81
CA LEU A 192 19.21 -16.94 9.12
C LEU A 192 20.68 -16.89 9.55
N TRP A 193 21.00 -17.37 10.76
CA TRP A 193 22.36 -17.39 11.32
C TRP A 193 23.10 -18.73 11.14
N LYS A 194 22.44 -19.75 10.59
CA LYS A 194 23.04 -21.01 10.13
C LYS A 194 23.46 -20.90 8.67
#